data_AF-A0A7W2EFI6-F1
#
_entry.id   AF-A0A7W2EFI6-F1
#
_cell.length_a   1.000
_cell.length_b   1.000
_cell.length_c   1.000
_cell.angle_alpha   90.00
_cell.angle_beta   90.00
_cell.angle_gamma   90.00
#
_symmetry.space_group_name_H-M   'P 1'
#
loop_
_entity.id
_entity.type
_entity.pdbx_description
1 polymer ?
#
loop_
_entity_poly.entity_id
_entity_poly.type
_entity_poly.pdbx_seq_one_letter_code
_entity_poly.pdbx_strand_id
1 'polypeptide(L)'
;MTLRLKLTLLAAGLACATAAHAGVIKESKDSIFKPTGKGWGELDLDSMSHPEKAATLKARRTSNLTYQGGPVMVAPTTNVYYIWYGSNWDSGNGPASKSVLSTLAQSIGGSPYFNINTTYYNGSNTHVSNSVKLAGSITNSGTLGTQLTDANIQTVVTNAISSGALPLDSNAVYFVMTDSATTATSGFCTQYCGWHTNTTVSGQNIKYAFVGNPETQCPSACGANTPSPNNTPGADAMASIFAHELEEAVTDPDGNAWYSLQSGMENGDKCAWTFGTTYLASNGAKYNVTLGGLKYLIQQNWTLLPSQACTMQYP
;
A
#
# COMPACT_ATOMS: atom_id res chain seq x y z
N MET A 1 -67.36 46.94 -6.34
CA MET A 1 -66.41 46.56 -7.40
C MET A 1 -65.21 45.93 -6.71
N THR A 2 -65.03 44.63 -6.93
CA THR A 2 -64.39 43.68 -6.02
C THR A 2 -62.89 43.55 -6.28
N LEU A 3 -62.13 43.47 -5.18
CA LEU A 3 -60.70 43.24 -5.09
C LEU A 3 -60.34 41.81 -5.55
N ARG A 4 -59.25 41.63 -6.33
CA ARG A 4 -58.55 40.33 -6.42
C ARG A 4 -57.03 40.47 -6.44
N LEU A 5 -56.49 39.93 -5.34
CA LEU A 5 -55.15 39.47 -5.00
C LEU A 5 -54.47 38.67 -6.14
N LYS A 6 -53.18 38.91 -6.38
CA LYS A 6 -52.22 37.84 -6.74
C LYS A 6 -50.89 38.07 -6.02
N LEU A 7 -50.63 37.15 -5.10
CA LEU A 7 -49.43 36.98 -4.30
C LEU A 7 -48.52 35.99 -5.03
N THR A 8 -47.23 36.30 -5.19
CA THR A 8 -46.22 35.30 -5.51
C THR A 8 -45.00 35.58 -4.64
N LEU A 9 -44.82 34.74 -3.61
CA LEU A 9 -43.59 34.64 -2.84
C LEU A 9 -42.52 33.97 -3.73
N LEU A 10 -41.29 34.48 -3.69
CA LEU A 10 -40.10 33.64 -3.87
C LEU A 10 -39.08 33.99 -2.79
N ALA A 11 -38.72 32.97 -2.01
CA ALA A 11 -37.82 33.03 -0.88
C ALA A 11 -36.36 33.19 -1.35
N ALA A 12 -35.65 34.16 -0.77
CA ALA A 12 -34.19 34.21 -0.81
C ALA A 12 -33.65 33.64 0.51
N GLY A 13 -33.38 32.33 0.51
CA GLY A 13 -32.67 31.65 1.59
C GLY A 13 -31.19 32.02 1.54
N LEU A 14 -30.74 32.79 2.53
CA LEU A 14 -29.34 33.12 2.75
C LEU A 14 -28.63 31.90 3.36
N ALA A 15 -28.06 31.04 2.53
CA ALA A 15 -27.16 29.99 3.01
C ALA A 15 -25.77 30.62 3.26
N CYS A 16 -25.52 31.05 4.49
CA CYS A 16 -24.16 31.29 4.97
C CYS A 16 -23.42 29.95 5.05
N ALA A 17 -22.76 29.56 3.96
CA ALA A 17 -21.74 28.54 4.01
C ALA A 17 -20.49 29.16 4.67
N THR A 18 -20.33 28.95 5.98
CA THR A 18 -19.03 29.13 6.62
C THR A 18 -18.13 28.00 6.15
N ALA A 19 -17.51 28.18 4.98
CA ALA A 19 -16.30 27.45 4.64
C ALA A 19 -15.24 27.89 5.64
N ALA A 20 -15.14 27.15 6.75
CA ALA A 20 -13.98 27.18 7.61
C ALA A 20 -12.81 26.76 6.73
N HIS A 21 -12.14 27.75 6.14
CA HIS A 21 -10.82 27.57 5.57
C HIS A 21 -9.93 27.24 6.75
N ALA A 22 -9.76 25.95 7.04
CA ALA A 22 -8.60 25.49 7.77
C ALA A 22 -7.41 26.02 6.97
N GLY A 23 -6.76 27.06 7.52
CA GLY A 23 -5.62 27.68 6.86
C GLY A 23 -4.59 26.61 6.58
N VAL A 24 -3.97 26.65 5.39
CA VAL A 24 -2.86 25.78 5.03
C VAL A 24 -1.82 25.87 6.15
N ILE A 25 -1.61 24.78 6.87
CA ILE A 25 -0.61 24.71 7.93
C ILE A 25 0.74 24.90 7.24
N LYS A 26 1.44 25.98 7.58
CA LYS A 26 2.75 26.27 7.00
C LYS A 26 3.74 25.24 7.49
N GLU A 27 4.24 24.42 6.57
CA GLU A 27 5.38 23.53 6.81
C GLU A 27 6.58 24.33 7.33
N SER A 28 7.24 23.80 8.36
CA SER A 28 8.47 24.37 8.89
C SER A 28 9.57 23.32 8.89
N LYS A 29 10.81 23.73 9.15
CA LYS A 29 11.93 22.80 9.33
C LYS A 29 11.75 21.83 10.52
N ASP A 30 10.82 22.13 11.43
CA ASP A 30 10.53 21.35 12.64
C ASP A 30 9.26 20.49 12.46
N SER A 31 8.74 20.40 11.24
CA SER A 31 7.60 19.56 10.89
C SER A 31 7.92 18.07 11.04
N ILE A 32 7.12 17.38 11.84
CA ILE A 32 7.10 15.92 11.94
C ILE A 32 6.12 15.39 10.91
N PHE A 33 6.52 14.36 10.16
CA PHE A 33 5.69 13.71 9.16
C PHE A 33 5.35 12.30 9.60
N LYS A 34 4.08 11.91 9.51
CA LYS A 34 3.66 10.51 9.59
C LYS A 34 3.35 9.95 8.20
N PRO A 35 3.50 8.64 7.97
CA PRO A 35 3.17 8.04 6.69
C PRO A 35 1.70 8.16 6.35
N THR A 36 1.41 8.17 5.05
CA THR A 36 0.05 8.06 4.53
C THR A 36 -0.27 6.67 4.00
N GLY A 37 0.73 5.78 3.95
CA GLY A 37 0.71 4.50 3.22
C GLY A 37 0.76 4.64 1.69
N LYS A 38 0.74 5.88 1.14
CA LYS A 38 0.83 6.13 -0.32
C LYS A 38 2.23 6.50 -0.80
N GLY A 39 3.22 6.32 0.08
CA GLY A 39 4.62 6.61 -0.18
C GLY A 39 5.06 8.07 -0.01
N TRP A 40 4.27 8.85 0.72
CA TRP A 40 4.67 10.16 1.21
C TRP A 40 4.16 10.39 2.62
N GLY A 41 4.88 11.25 3.35
CA GLY A 41 4.45 11.71 4.66
C GLY A 41 3.48 12.89 4.60
N GLU A 42 2.53 12.92 5.53
CA GLU A 42 1.74 14.10 5.86
C GLU A 42 2.17 14.67 7.20
N LEU A 43 1.94 15.97 7.43
CA LEU A 43 2.25 16.59 8.72
C LEU A 43 1.48 15.90 9.84
N ASP A 44 2.18 15.44 10.87
CA ASP A 44 1.57 14.89 12.07
C ASP A 44 1.11 16.03 12.98
N LEU A 45 -0.16 16.40 12.87
CA LEU A 45 -0.77 17.52 13.58
C LEU A 45 -0.89 17.28 15.10
N ASP A 46 -0.97 16.02 15.52
CA ASP A 46 -1.09 15.65 16.94
C ASP A 46 0.27 15.78 17.65
N SER A 47 1.37 15.59 16.91
CA SER A 47 2.74 15.77 17.41
C SER A 47 3.22 17.24 17.47
N MET A 48 2.47 18.20 16.89
CA MET A 48 2.88 19.61 16.77
C MET A 48 2.89 20.39 18.11
N SER A 49 2.50 19.78 19.23
CA SER A 49 2.69 20.38 20.56
C SER A 49 4.02 19.97 21.17
N HIS A 50 5.09 20.73 20.90
CA HIS A 50 6.11 21.22 21.87
C HIS A 50 7.34 21.77 21.11
N PRO A 51 7.95 22.88 21.58
CA PRO A 51 9.05 23.54 20.90
C PRO A 51 10.37 22.92 21.34
N GLU A 52 11.04 22.18 20.46
CA GLU A 52 12.50 22.01 20.40
C GLU A 52 12.88 20.82 19.52
N LYS A 53 13.30 21.07 18.28
CA LYS A 53 14.72 20.98 17.85
C LYS A 53 14.83 20.75 16.35
N ALA A 54 15.59 21.67 15.76
CA ALA A 54 15.93 21.74 14.35
C ALA A 54 17.09 20.81 13.97
N ALA A 55 16.99 20.20 12.77
CA ALA A 55 18.12 19.99 11.85
C ALA A 55 17.64 19.52 10.46
N THR A 56 17.17 20.49 9.67
CA THR A 56 17.38 20.72 8.22
C THR A 56 17.38 19.56 7.21
N LEU A 57 16.48 19.72 6.23
CA LEU A 57 16.28 18.92 5.02
C LEU A 57 17.42 19.07 3.97
N LYS A 58 18.25 18.04 3.86
CA LYS A 58 18.78 17.47 2.60
C LYS A 58 18.80 15.92 2.66
N ALA A 59 18.15 15.36 3.68
CA ALA A 59 18.29 13.99 4.17
C ALA A 59 17.04 13.11 3.94
N ARG A 60 16.11 13.50 3.05
CA ARG A 60 14.82 12.79 2.87
C ARG A 60 14.97 11.29 2.48
N ARG A 61 16.09 10.90 1.83
CA ARG A 61 16.41 9.48 1.55
C ARG A 61 17.43 8.84 2.51
N THR A 62 18.09 9.63 3.36
CA THR A 62 19.19 9.17 4.23
C THR A 62 18.84 9.22 5.71
N SER A 63 17.69 9.76 6.08
CA SER A 63 17.19 9.68 7.45
C SER A 63 16.83 8.23 7.77
N ASN A 64 17.37 7.75 8.88
CA ASN A 64 17.07 6.44 9.41
C ASN A 64 15.59 6.33 9.81
N LEU A 65 15.02 5.15 9.63
CA LEU A 65 13.77 4.76 10.26
C LEU A 65 13.99 4.68 11.77
N THR A 66 13.01 5.16 12.53
CA THR A 66 12.96 5.03 13.98
C THR A 66 11.58 4.50 14.38
N TYR A 67 11.54 3.80 15.51
CA TYR A 67 10.30 3.28 16.06
C TYR A 67 9.53 4.38 16.82
N GLN A 68 8.27 4.58 16.48
CA GLN A 68 7.38 5.61 17.03
C GLN A 68 6.37 5.08 18.05
N GLY A 69 6.45 3.79 18.40
CA GLY A 69 5.63 3.18 19.46
C GLY A 69 4.33 2.54 18.98
N GLY A 70 3.99 2.64 17.70
CA GLY A 70 2.84 1.95 17.09
C GLY A 70 2.95 0.43 17.04
N PRO A 71 1.86 -0.29 16.72
CA PRO A 71 1.90 -1.74 16.61
C PRO A 71 2.73 -2.19 15.40
N VAL A 72 3.29 -3.40 15.50
CA VAL A 72 4.00 -4.10 14.41
C VAL A 72 3.35 -5.47 14.28
N MET A 73 3.24 -6.03 13.07
CA MET A 73 2.66 -7.35 12.85
C MET A 73 3.63 -8.45 13.29
N VAL A 74 3.50 -8.90 14.55
CA VAL A 74 4.42 -9.85 15.21
C VAL A 74 3.82 -11.25 15.41
N ALA A 75 2.70 -11.56 14.73
CA ALA A 75 2.15 -12.90 14.75
C ALA A 75 3.16 -13.91 14.18
N PRO A 76 3.12 -15.20 14.58
CA PRO A 76 4.03 -16.22 14.06
C PRO A 76 4.00 -16.37 12.53
N THR A 77 2.87 -16.03 11.91
CA THR A 77 2.69 -15.97 10.45
C THR A 77 1.78 -14.80 10.10
N THR A 78 2.21 -13.98 9.15
CA THR A 78 1.35 -12.96 8.53
C THR A 78 0.48 -13.63 7.46
N ASN A 79 -0.83 -13.55 7.62
CA ASN A 79 -1.76 -14.06 6.61
C ASN A 79 -1.99 -12.99 5.53
N VAL A 80 -2.03 -13.42 4.28
CA VAL A 80 -2.41 -12.58 3.13
C VAL A 80 -3.70 -13.12 2.55
N TYR A 81 -4.65 -12.23 2.29
CA TYR A 81 -5.86 -12.56 1.54
C TYR A 81 -5.94 -11.70 0.28
N TYR A 82 -6.11 -12.34 -0.88
CA TYR A 82 -6.33 -11.61 -2.13
C TYR A 82 -7.82 -11.44 -2.43
N ILE A 83 -8.21 -10.22 -2.78
CA ILE A 83 -9.49 -9.89 -3.38
C ILE A 83 -9.21 -9.49 -4.81
N TRP A 84 -9.41 -10.42 -5.74
CA TRP A 84 -9.25 -10.17 -7.18
C TRP A 84 -10.41 -9.31 -7.67
N TYR A 85 -10.18 -8.01 -7.84
CA TYR A 85 -11.20 -7.05 -8.22
C TYR A 85 -11.20 -6.78 -9.73
N GLY A 86 -12.36 -6.90 -10.36
CA GLY A 86 -12.53 -6.77 -11.81
C GLY A 86 -12.46 -8.11 -12.55
N SER A 87 -12.71 -8.04 -13.86
CA SER A 87 -12.90 -9.23 -14.73
C SER A 87 -11.85 -9.35 -15.83
N ASN A 88 -11.05 -8.32 -16.08
CA ASN A 88 -10.09 -8.20 -17.19
C ASN A 88 -8.65 -8.48 -16.72
N TRP A 89 -8.43 -9.65 -16.13
CA TRP A 89 -7.13 -10.04 -15.58
C TRP A 89 -6.13 -10.49 -16.63
N ASP A 90 -6.59 -11.22 -17.65
CA ASP A 90 -5.75 -11.75 -18.71
C ASP A 90 -6.49 -11.61 -20.05
N SER A 91 -5.93 -10.88 -21.00
CA SER A 91 -6.48 -10.72 -22.37
C SER A 91 -6.10 -11.93 -23.25
N GLY A 92 -6.54 -13.13 -22.85
CA GLY A 92 -6.26 -14.38 -23.55
C GLY A 92 -5.03 -15.14 -23.03
N ASN A 93 -5.16 -16.47 -23.00
CA ASN A 93 -4.28 -17.48 -22.38
C ASN A 93 -4.25 -17.53 -20.84
N GLY A 94 -5.39 -17.86 -20.23
CA GLY A 94 -5.49 -18.44 -18.87
C GLY A 94 -5.22 -17.47 -17.70
N PRO A 95 -5.37 -17.92 -16.44
CA PRO A 95 -5.25 -17.08 -15.23
C PRO A 95 -3.79 -16.76 -14.86
N ALA A 96 -2.95 -16.44 -15.85
CA ALA A 96 -1.50 -16.30 -15.68
C ALA A 96 -1.16 -15.22 -14.65
N SER A 97 -1.80 -14.06 -14.72
CA SER A 97 -1.56 -12.95 -13.79
C SER A 97 -1.86 -13.33 -12.34
N LYS A 98 -3.03 -13.95 -12.09
CA LYS A 98 -3.41 -14.40 -10.75
C LYS A 98 -2.48 -15.50 -10.24
N SER A 99 -1.99 -16.38 -11.12
CA SER A 99 -1.05 -17.44 -10.76
C SER A 99 0.31 -16.88 -10.34
N VAL A 100 0.85 -15.91 -11.09
CA VAL A 100 2.14 -15.24 -10.78
C VAL A 100 2.09 -14.57 -9.41
N LEU A 101 1.03 -13.82 -9.14
CA LEU A 101 0.84 -13.09 -7.88
C LEU A 101 0.51 -14.03 -6.70
N SER A 102 -0.24 -15.11 -6.93
CA SER A 102 -0.51 -16.13 -5.91
C SER A 102 0.75 -16.89 -5.52
N THR A 103 1.56 -17.27 -6.50
CA THR A 103 2.85 -17.95 -6.27
C THR A 103 3.78 -17.06 -5.44
N LEU A 104 3.81 -15.75 -5.71
CA LEU A 104 4.59 -14.81 -4.91
C LEU A 104 4.14 -14.81 -3.44
N ALA A 105 2.85 -14.59 -3.16
CA ALA A 105 2.36 -14.57 -1.77
C ALA A 105 2.53 -15.91 -1.04
N GLN A 106 2.56 -17.03 -1.77
CA GLN A 106 2.82 -18.36 -1.21
C GLN A 106 4.30 -18.61 -0.90
N SER A 107 5.22 -17.85 -1.50
CA SER A 107 6.67 -18.13 -1.46
C SER A 107 7.55 -16.99 -0.96
N ILE A 108 6.98 -15.80 -0.75
CA ILE A 108 7.70 -14.65 -0.20
C ILE A 108 8.10 -14.88 1.26
N GLY A 109 7.23 -15.51 2.05
CA GLY A 109 7.52 -15.91 3.43
C GLY A 109 8.59 -16.99 3.51
N GLY A 110 9.51 -16.87 4.46
CA GLY A 110 10.66 -17.76 4.60
C GLY A 110 11.79 -17.48 3.60
N SER A 111 11.63 -16.51 2.69
CA SER A 111 12.67 -16.11 1.77
C SER A 111 13.71 -15.21 2.45
N PRO A 112 14.96 -15.14 1.95
CA PRO A 112 15.93 -14.15 2.39
C PRO A 112 15.47 -12.71 2.19
N TYR A 113 14.60 -12.47 1.20
CA TYR A 113 14.02 -11.15 0.93
C TYR A 113 13.10 -10.71 2.07
N PHE A 114 12.05 -11.49 2.38
CA PHE A 114 11.13 -11.15 3.47
C PHE A 114 11.79 -11.23 4.86
N ASN A 115 12.91 -11.94 4.97
CA ASN A 115 13.72 -11.97 6.18
C ASN A 115 14.22 -10.58 6.61
N ILE A 116 14.28 -9.61 5.71
CA ILE A 116 14.61 -8.21 6.03
C ILE A 116 13.66 -7.65 7.10
N ASN A 117 12.37 -8.00 7.05
CA ASN A 117 11.39 -7.54 8.04
C ASN A 117 11.68 -8.04 9.45
N THR A 118 12.40 -9.15 9.61
CA THR A 118 12.78 -9.65 10.95
C THR A 118 13.70 -8.69 11.69
N THR A 119 14.26 -7.68 11.01
CA THR A 119 15.02 -6.63 11.68
C THR A 119 14.14 -5.62 12.42
N TYR A 120 12.83 -5.56 12.10
CA TYR A 120 11.83 -4.68 12.71
C TYR A 120 11.11 -5.36 13.89
N TYR A 121 10.71 -4.56 14.88
CA TYR A 121 10.15 -5.06 16.15
C TYR A 121 9.17 -4.08 16.80
N ASN A 122 8.27 -4.59 17.65
CA ASN A 122 7.34 -3.77 18.43
C ASN A 122 7.96 -3.27 19.76
N GLY A 123 7.21 -2.50 20.56
CA GLY A 123 7.66 -1.98 21.85
C GLY A 123 8.00 -3.02 22.93
N SER A 124 7.66 -4.29 22.71
CA SER A 124 8.08 -5.43 23.56
C SER A 124 9.32 -6.14 23.02
N ASN A 125 9.97 -5.59 21.99
CA ASN A 125 11.09 -6.20 21.26
C ASN A 125 10.73 -7.57 20.63
N THR A 126 9.46 -7.77 20.29
CA THR A 126 9.03 -8.91 19.47
C THR A 126 9.19 -8.52 18.01
N HIS A 127 9.92 -9.33 17.25
CA HIS A 127 10.23 -9.07 15.85
C HIS A 127 9.14 -9.59 14.90
N VAL A 128 9.06 -9.00 13.71
CA VAL A 128 8.28 -9.59 12.61
C VAL A 128 8.83 -10.98 12.32
N SER A 129 7.93 -11.96 12.11
CA SER A 129 8.34 -13.32 11.74
C SER A 129 8.60 -13.40 10.24
N ASN A 130 9.65 -14.11 9.80
CA ASN A 130 9.87 -14.44 8.39
C ASN A 130 8.89 -15.54 7.92
N SER A 131 7.60 -15.27 7.98
CA SER A 131 6.55 -16.22 7.67
C SER A 131 5.34 -15.47 7.12
N VAL A 132 5.00 -15.78 5.86
CA VAL A 132 3.85 -15.24 5.15
C VAL A 132 3.10 -16.41 4.55
N LYS A 133 1.78 -16.36 4.60
CA LYS A 133 0.90 -17.37 4.00
C LYS A 133 -0.19 -16.70 3.19
N LEU A 134 -0.33 -17.05 1.92
CA LEU A 134 -1.57 -16.80 1.19
C LEU A 134 -2.68 -17.70 1.79
N ALA A 135 -3.47 -17.12 2.70
CA ALA A 135 -4.45 -17.84 3.51
C ALA A 135 -5.78 -18.06 2.79
N GLY A 136 -6.08 -17.24 1.77
CA GLY A 136 -7.25 -17.40 0.92
C GLY A 136 -7.33 -16.34 -0.15
N SER A 137 -8.27 -16.51 -1.08
CA SER A 137 -8.62 -15.45 -2.03
C SER A 137 -10.07 -15.55 -2.46
N ILE A 138 -10.63 -14.42 -2.88
CA ILE A 138 -11.96 -14.34 -3.50
C ILE A 138 -11.87 -13.54 -4.80
N THR A 139 -12.90 -13.64 -5.63
CA THR A 139 -13.08 -12.76 -6.80
C THR A 139 -14.26 -11.82 -6.55
N ASN A 140 -14.05 -10.54 -6.81
CA ASN A 140 -15.09 -9.53 -6.88
C ASN A 140 -15.12 -9.02 -8.33
N SER A 141 -16.17 -9.34 -9.09
CA SER A 141 -16.25 -9.02 -10.53
C SER A 141 -16.51 -7.54 -10.85
N GLY A 142 -16.19 -6.61 -9.95
CA GLY A 142 -16.36 -5.17 -10.17
C GLY A 142 -17.63 -4.58 -9.56
N THR A 143 -18.04 -5.04 -8.36
CA THR A 143 -19.33 -4.68 -7.76
C THR A 143 -19.53 -3.19 -7.50
N LEU A 144 -18.45 -2.40 -7.44
CA LEU A 144 -18.46 -0.95 -7.25
C LEU A 144 -17.98 -0.18 -8.50
N GLY A 145 -18.01 -0.82 -9.68
CA GLY A 145 -17.52 -0.24 -10.93
C GLY A 145 -16.00 -0.31 -11.07
N THR A 146 -15.47 0.35 -12.11
CA THR A 146 -14.04 0.33 -12.48
C THR A 146 -13.26 1.56 -12.00
N GLN A 147 -13.92 2.55 -11.41
CA GLN A 147 -13.30 3.77 -10.89
C GLN A 147 -13.46 3.79 -9.37
N LEU A 148 -12.47 3.29 -8.65
CA LEU A 148 -12.55 3.10 -7.21
C LEU A 148 -12.03 4.32 -6.45
N THR A 149 -12.84 4.85 -5.54
CA THR A 149 -12.34 5.72 -4.47
C THR A 149 -11.68 4.88 -3.37
N ASP A 150 -10.87 5.49 -2.50
CA ASP A 150 -10.32 4.81 -1.31
C ASP A 150 -11.43 4.20 -0.44
N ALA A 151 -12.56 4.90 -0.30
CA ALA A 151 -13.74 4.41 0.40
C ALA A 151 -14.37 3.18 -0.29
N ASN A 152 -14.33 3.09 -1.62
CA ASN A 152 -14.78 1.89 -2.32
C ASN A 152 -13.83 0.72 -2.05
N ILE A 153 -12.52 0.93 -2.04
CA ILE A 153 -11.52 -0.10 -1.74
C ILE A 153 -11.72 -0.62 -0.31
N GLN A 154 -11.90 0.27 0.67
CA GLN A 154 -12.26 -0.10 2.05
C GLN A 154 -13.57 -0.92 2.09
N THR A 155 -14.59 -0.48 1.34
CA THR A 155 -15.88 -1.19 1.26
C THR A 155 -15.73 -2.60 0.69
N VAL A 156 -14.87 -2.79 -0.33
CA VAL A 156 -14.58 -4.12 -0.91
C VAL A 156 -14.04 -5.06 0.17
N VAL A 157 -13.08 -4.61 0.98
CA VAL A 157 -12.50 -5.40 2.08
C VAL A 157 -13.55 -5.68 3.15
N THR A 158 -14.25 -4.65 3.64
CA THR A 158 -15.26 -4.79 4.69
C THR A 158 -16.39 -5.72 4.28
N ASN A 159 -16.85 -5.68 3.02
CA ASN A 159 -17.88 -6.58 2.51
C ASN A 159 -17.37 -8.02 2.39
N ALA A 160 -16.14 -8.23 1.94
CA ALA A 160 -15.53 -9.56 1.86
C ALA A 160 -15.51 -10.25 3.24
N ILE A 161 -15.16 -9.49 4.29
CA ILE A 161 -15.12 -9.99 5.66
C ILE A 161 -16.53 -10.15 6.25
N SER A 162 -17.37 -9.12 6.14
CA SER A 162 -18.70 -9.09 6.79
C SER A 162 -19.69 -10.10 6.18
N SER A 163 -19.50 -10.47 4.91
CA SER A 163 -20.29 -11.53 4.27
C SER A 163 -19.80 -12.95 4.60
N GLY A 164 -18.64 -13.08 5.27
CA GLY A 164 -18.00 -14.37 5.55
C GLY A 164 -17.26 -14.98 4.36
N ALA A 165 -17.10 -14.25 3.25
CA ALA A 165 -16.33 -14.70 2.10
C ALA A 165 -14.83 -14.78 2.37
N LEU A 166 -14.33 -13.91 3.25
CA LEU A 166 -13.02 -13.99 3.89
C LEU A 166 -13.19 -13.95 5.42
N PRO A 167 -12.31 -14.60 6.20
CA PRO A 167 -12.41 -14.56 7.66
C PRO A 167 -12.11 -13.16 8.20
N LEU A 168 -12.54 -12.87 9.43
CA LEU A 168 -12.10 -11.71 10.20
C LEU A 168 -10.78 -12.06 10.92
N ASP A 169 -9.67 -11.50 10.45
CA ASP A 169 -8.31 -11.87 10.88
C ASP A 169 -7.46 -10.60 11.09
N SER A 170 -7.18 -10.26 12.35
CA SER A 170 -6.39 -9.08 12.72
C SER A 170 -4.88 -9.25 12.51
N ASN A 171 -4.42 -10.47 12.20
CA ASN A 171 -3.03 -10.79 11.86
C ASN A 171 -2.82 -10.87 10.33
N ALA A 172 -3.80 -10.42 9.55
CA ALA A 172 -3.74 -10.48 8.10
C ALA A 172 -3.65 -9.09 7.46
N VAL A 173 -3.17 -9.09 6.21
CA VAL A 173 -3.29 -7.99 5.28
C VAL A 173 -4.19 -8.43 4.12
N TYR A 174 -5.27 -7.67 3.89
CA TYR A 174 -6.23 -7.93 2.82
C TYR A 174 -5.88 -7.08 1.61
N PHE A 175 -5.48 -7.72 0.52
CA PHE A 175 -5.03 -7.05 -0.68
C PHE A 175 -6.14 -6.99 -1.72
N VAL A 176 -6.61 -5.78 -2.02
CA VAL A 176 -7.44 -5.51 -3.19
C VAL A 176 -6.52 -5.36 -4.40
N MET A 177 -6.39 -6.45 -5.15
CA MET A 177 -5.64 -6.49 -6.39
C MET A 177 -6.61 -6.14 -7.51
N THR A 178 -6.36 -5.12 -8.33
CA THR A 178 -7.28 -4.78 -9.43
C THR A 178 -6.81 -5.31 -10.78
N ASP A 179 -7.77 -5.60 -11.65
CA ASP A 179 -7.52 -5.89 -13.06
C ASP A 179 -7.00 -4.66 -13.83
N SER A 180 -6.60 -4.87 -15.10
CA SER A 180 -6.04 -3.79 -15.92
C SER A 180 -7.06 -2.71 -16.31
N ALA A 181 -8.37 -3.00 -16.21
CA ALA A 181 -9.43 -2.06 -16.59
C ALA A 181 -9.94 -1.21 -15.41
N THR A 182 -9.50 -1.49 -14.19
CA THR A 182 -9.94 -0.81 -12.97
C THR A 182 -8.85 0.13 -12.46
N THR A 183 -9.24 1.36 -12.12
CA THR A 183 -8.36 2.40 -11.59
C THR A 183 -8.76 2.81 -10.17
N ALA A 184 -7.85 3.45 -9.45
CA ALA A 184 -8.17 4.18 -8.23
C ALA A 184 -8.08 5.71 -8.45
N THR A 185 -9.11 6.44 -8.05
CA THR A 185 -9.31 7.84 -8.46
C THR A 185 -8.48 8.86 -7.68
N SER A 186 -7.82 8.46 -6.60
CA SER A 186 -7.07 9.34 -5.70
C SER A 186 -5.58 9.47 -6.03
N GLY A 187 -5.12 8.95 -7.17
CA GLY A 187 -3.72 9.13 -7.59
C GLY A 187 -3.01 7.87 -8.08
N PHE A 188 -3.72 6.77 -8.35
CA PHE A 188 -3.11 5.64 -9.05
C PHE A 188 -2.48 6.12 -10.36
N CYS A 189 -1.32 5.55 -10.73
CA CYS A 189 -0.54 5.90 -11.91
C CYS A 189 0.15 7.28 -11.91
N THR A 190 -0.14 8.15 -10.93
CA THR A 190 0.37 9.54 -10.93
C THR A 190 1.07 9.92 -9.63
N GLN A 191 0.63 9.34 -8.53
CA GLN A 191 1.17 9.59 -7.19
C GLN A 191 1.65 8.28 -6.57
N TYR A 192 0.91 7.19 -6.75
CA TYR A 192 1.24 5.87 -6.22
C TYR A 192 0.86 4.74 -7.18
N CYS A 193 1.39 3.55 -6.92
CA CYS A 193 1.07 2.32 -7.64
C CYS A 193 0.35 1.29 -6.74
N GLY A 194 0.53 1.41 -5.43
CA GLY A 194 -0.20 0.73 -4.38
C GLY A 194 -0.25 1.62 -3.14
N TRP A 195 -0.91 1.12 -2.09
CA TRP A 195 -0.82 1.68 -0.74
C TRP A 195 -1.37 0.68 0.28
N HIS A 196 -0.95 0.76 1.54
CA HIS A 196 -1.62 0.10 2.67
C HIS A 196 -2.25 1.10 3.64
N THR A 197 -3.22 0.62 4.41
CA THR A 197 -3.79 1.32 5.57
C THR A 197 -4.54 0.32 6.46
N ASN A 198 -5.27 0.83 7.44
CA ASN A 198 -6.10 0.03 8.32
C ASN A 198 -7.55 0.54 8.40
N THR A 199 -8.43 -0.31 8.88
CA THR A 199 -9.82 0.03 9.19
C THR A 199 -10.35 -0.82 10.32
N THR A 200 -11.47 -0.40 10.92
CA THR A 200 -12.16 -1.19 11.93
C THR A 200 -13.30 -1.99 11.32
N VAL A 201 -13.23 -3.32 11.41
CA VAL A 201 -14.32 -4.23 11.02
C VAL A 201 -14.74 -5.04 12.23
N SER A 202 -16.02 -4.97 12.62
CA SER A 202 -16.56 -5.69 13.78
C SER A 202 -15.74 -5.48 15.07
N GLY A 203 -15.25 -4.25 15.28
CA GLY A 203 -14.45 -3.88 16.46
C GLY A 203 -12.99 -4.34 16.44
N GLN A 204 -12.51 -4.97 15.36
CA GLN A 204 -11.11 -5.35 15.20
C GLN A 204 -10.40 -4.45 14.20
N ASN A 205 -9.14 -4.12 14.50
CA ASN A 205 -8.26 -3.40 13.58
C ASN A 205 -7.75 -4.33 12.47
N ILE A 206 -8.19 -4.08 11.24
CA ILE A 206 -7.92 -4.86 10.02
C ILE A 206 -7.05 -4.05 9.06
N LYS A 207 -5.99 -4.67 8.57
CA LYS A 207 -5.00 -4.04 7.68
C LYS A 207 -5.33 -4.44 6.27
N TYR A 208 -5.26 -3.50 5.34
CA TYR A 208 -5.54 -3.79 3.95
C TYR A 208 -4.72 -2.92 3.03
N ALA A 209 -4.56 -3.38 1.80
CA ALA A 209 -3.77 -2.71 0.79
C ALA A 209 -4.48 -2.72 -0.56
N PHE A 210 -4.15 -1.72 -1.37
CA PHE A 210 -4.53 -1.63 -2.76
C PHE A 210 -3.29 -1.86 -3.63
N VAL A 211 -3.42 -2.69 -4.66
CA VAL A 211 -2.39 -2.84 -5.70
C VAL A 211 -3.08 -2.80 -7.05
N GLY A 212 -2.81 -1.73 -7.81
CA GLY A 212 -3.40 -1.55 -9.13
C GLY A 212 -2.59 -2.22 -10.22
N ASN A 213 -3.24 -2.79 -11.23
CA ASN A 213 -2.57 -3.27 -12.44
C ASN A 213 -2.31 -2.09 -13.40
N PRO A 214 -1.03 -1.73 -13.67
CA PRO A 214 -0.72 -0.56 -14.46
C PRO A 214 -0.64 -0.81 -15.97
N GLU A 215 -0.78 -2.06 -16.44
CA GLU A 215 -0.41 -2.50 -17.79
C GLU A 215 -1.00 -1.65 -18.92
N THR A 216 -2.29 -1.29 -18.83
CA THR A 216 -3.00 -0.51 -19.85
C THR A 216 -3.12 0.97 -19.51
N GLN A 217 -3.00 1.31 -18.22
CA GLN A 217 -3.27 2.66 -17.71
C GLN A 217 -1.99 3.51 -17.65
N CYS A 218 -0.89 2.91 -17.19
CA CYS A 218 0.36 3.63 -16.90
C CYS A 218 1.59 2.71 -16.84
N PRO A 219 1.87 1.93 -17.88
CA PRO A 219 2.90 0.89 -17.82
C PRO A 219 4.28 1.44 -17.41
N SER A 220 4.64 2.65 -17.88
CA SER A 220 5.91 3.29 -17.55
C SER A 220 6.00 3.84 -16.12
N ALA A 221 4.88 4.27 -15.52
CA ALA A 221 4.87 4.88 -14.19
C ALA A 221 5.06 3.83 -13.08
N CYS A 222 4.51 2.64 -13.30
CA CYS A 222 4.48 1.58 -12.30
C CYS A 222 5.24 0.30 -12.70
N GLY A 223 6.11 0.38 -13.72
CA GLY A 223 7.08 -0.67 -14.02
C GLY A 223 6.56 -1.89 -14.78
N ALA A 224 5.43 -1.79 -15.50
CA ALA A 224 5.01 -2.84 -16.44
C ALA A 224 5.85 -2.77 -17.72
N ASN A 225 6.86 -3.61 -17.77
CA ASN A 225 7.84 -3.67 -18.84
C ASN A 225 7.62 -4.88 -19.75
N THR A 226 7.97 -4.75 -21.04
CA THR A 226 8.00 -5.85 -22.00
C THR A 226 9.39 -5.94 -22.64
N PRO A 227 10.06 -7.11 -22.67
CA PRO A 227 9.61 -8.38 -22.08
C PRO A 227 9.55 -8.32 -20.55
N SER A 228 8.62 -9.08 -19.97
CA SER A 228 8.47 -9.22 -18.51
C SER A 228 8.90 -10.63 -18.06
N PRO A 229 9.37 -10.83 -16.80
CA PRO A 229 9.92 -12.11 -16.36
C PRO A 229 8.99 -13.31 -16.52
N ASN A 230 7.68 -13.11 -16.35
CA ASN A 230 6.67 -14.16 -16.44
C ASN A 230 5.74 -14.00 -17.65
N ASN A 231 6.09 -13.12 -18.60
CA ASN A 231 5.27 -12.73 -19.76
C ASN A 231 3.87 -12.19 -19.38
N THR A 232 3.74 -11.64 -18.18
CA THR A 232 2.57 -10.95 -17.66
C THR A 232 2.98 -9.55 -17.17
N PRO A 233 3.21 -8.56 -18.07
CA PRO A 233 3.76 -7.26 -17.69
C PRO A 233 3.04 -6.58 -16.54
N GLY A 234 1.70 -6.62 -16.53
CA GLY A 234 0.88 -6.10 -15.44
C GLY A 234 1.14 -6.80 -14.11
N ALA A 235 1.05 -8.14 -14.08
CA ALA A 235 1.26 -8.91 -12.85
C ALA A 235 2.71 -8.85 -12.34
N ASP A 236 3.69 -8.78 -13.23
CA ASP A 236 5.11 -8.62 -12.88
C ASP A 236 5.39 -7.26 -12.24
N ALA A 237 4.72 -6.19 -12.70
CA ALA A 237 4.75 -4.89 -12.05
C ALA A 237 4.07 -4.93 -10.68
N MET A 238 2.86 -5.50 -10.61
CA MET A 238 2.11 -5.66 -9.38
C MET A 238 2.86 -6.49 -8.33
N ALA A 239 3.70 -7.45 -8.72
CA ALA A 239 4.53 -8.22 -7.81
C ALA A 239 5.48 -7.34 -6.97
N SER A 240 6.10 -6.36 -7.61
CA SER A 240 6.99 -5.39 -6.95
C SER A 240 6.23 -4.47 -5.99
N ILE A 241 5.01 -4.08 -6.36
CA ILE A 241 4.14 -3.21 -5.56
C ILE A 241 3.58 -4.02 -4.37
N PHE A 242 3.07 -5.23 -4.60
CA PHE A 242 2.62 -6.14 -3.54
C PHE A 242 3.70 -6.35 -2.49
N ALA A 243 4.94 -6.64 -2.91
CA ALA A 243 6.06 -6.78 -1.98
C ALA A 243 6.25 -5.50 -1.17
N HIS A 244 6.30 -4.32 -1.82
CA HIS A 244 6.41 -3.03 -1.14
C HIS A 244 5.33 -2.86 -0.07
N GLU A 245 4.05 -2.94 -0.44
CA GLU A 245 2.94 -2.70 0.49
C GLU A 245 2.87 -3.76 1.62
N LEU A 246 3.28 -5.00 1.35
CA LEU A 246 3.32 -6.03 2.38
C LEU A 246 4.41 -5.73 3.41
N GLU A 247 5.59 -5.32 2.96
CA GLU A 247 6.73 -5.05 3.83
C GLU A 247 6.44 -3.85 4.73
N GLU A 248 5.76 -2.81 4.22
CA GLU A 248 5.35 -1.66 5.04
C GLU A 248 4.20 -2.01 5.97
N ALA A 249 3.17 -2.72 5.50
CA ALA A 249 2.05 -3.13 6.34
C ALA A 249 2.46 -4.02 7.53
N VAL A 250 3.51 -4.84 7.41
CA VAL A 250 3.97 -5.65 8.55
C VAL A 250 4.82 -4.87 9.53
N THR A 251 5.59 -3.88 9.08
CA THR A 251 6.45 -3.07 9.94
C THR A 251 5.70 -1.89 10.56
N ASP A 252 4.69 -1.37 9.88
CA ASP A 252 3.87 -0.24 10.30
C ASP A 252 2.41 -0.34 9.81
N PRO A 253 1.65 -1.31 10.33
CA PRO A 253 0.26 -1.57 9.92
C PRO A 253 -0.68 -0.37 10.10
N ASP A 254 -0.39 0.52 11.05
CA ASP A 254 -1.26 1.61 11.45
C ASP A 254 -0.73 3.01 11.09
N GLY A 255 0.43 3.09 10.41
CA GLY A 255 1.09 4.34 10.01
C GLY A 255 1.65 5.14 11.20
N ASN A 256 2.00 4.46 12.29
CA ASN A 256 2.53 5.06 13.51
C ASN A 256 3.61 4.21 14.22
N ALA A 257 4.27 3.29 13.51
CA ALA A 257 5.27 2.37 14.06
C ALA A 257 6.69 2.63 13.54
N TRP A 258 7.02 2.31 12.29
CA TRP A 258 8.40 2.40 11.77
C TRP A 258 8.48 3.28 10.53
N TYR A 259 8.83 4.54 10.74
CA TYR A 259 9.03 5.49 9.65
C TYR A 259 10.07 6.55 10.00
N SER A 260 10.48 7.31 8.99
CA SER A 260 11.38 8.45 9.17
C SER A 260 10.57 9.70 9.52
N LEU A 261 10.69 10.22 10.74
CA LEU A 261 10.01 11.46 11.17
C LEU A 261 10.28 12.67 10.26
N GLN A 262 11.39 12.67 9.51
CA GLN A 262 11.78 13.76 8.61
C GLN A 262 11.05 13.74 7.25
N SER A 263 10.47 12.59 6.88
CA SER A 263 9.90 12.38 5.53
C SER A 263 8.57 11.64 5.52
N GLY A 264 8.20 10.99 6.62
CA GLY A 264 7.11 10.04 6.70
C GLY A 264 7.30 8.81 5.82
N MET A 265 8.52 8.56 5.33
CA MET A 265 8.81 7.39 4.50
C MET A 265 9.01 6.16 5.37
N GLU A 266 8.34 5.09 4.98
CA GLU A 266 8.46 3.75 5.53
C GLU A 266 9.61 2.97 4.85
N ASN A 267 9.75 1.69 5.14
CA ASN A 267 10.85 0.85 4.65
C ASN A 267 10.78 0.58 3.14
N GLY A 268 9.59 0.35 2.58
CA GLY A 268 9.40 0.18 1.14
C GLY A 268 9.74 1.47 0.38
N ASP A 269 9.25 2.60 0.87
CA ASP A 269 9.47 3.95 0.33
C ASP A 269 10.92 4.32 0.17
N LYS A 270 11.73 4.03 1.20
CA LYS A 270 13.17 4.32 1.19
C LYS A 270 13.89 3.63 0.03
N CYS A 271 13.36 2.50 -0.43
CA CYS A 271 13.92 1.68 -1.48
C CYS A 271 13.10 1.66 -2.76
N ALA A 272 12.10 2.55 -2.86
CA ALA A 272 11.23 2.61 -4.00
C ALA A 272 12.03 2.76 -5.31
N TRP A 273 11.67 1.95 -6.30
CA TRP A 273 12.29 1.87 -7.62
C TRP A 273 13.78 1.54 -7.64
N THR A 274 14.33 1.02 -6.54
CA THR A 274 15.71 0.56 -6.43
C THR A 274 15.73 -0.97 -6.41
N PHE A 275 16.32 -1.59 -7.43
CA PHE A 275 16.22 -3.04 -7.65
C PHE A 275 17.51 -3.83 -7.30
N GLY A 276 18.56 -3.16 -6.85
CA GLY A 276 19.86 -3.79 -6.60
C GLY A 276 20.45 -4.47 -7.85
N THR A 277 21.11 -5.60 -7.65
CA THR A 277 21.65 -6.42 -8.74
C THR A 277 20.53 -7.15 -9.48
N THR A 278 20.53 -7.06 -10.81
CA THR A 278 19.56 -7.72 -11.69
C THR A 278 20.24 -8.71 -12.64
N TYR A 279 19.47 -9.69 -13.09
CA TYR A 279 19.84 -10.74 -14.03
C TYR A 279 18.85 -10.77 -15.20
N LEU A 280 19.21 -11.43 -16.30
CA LEU A 280 18.35 -11.58 -17.46
C LEU A 280 17.69 -12.96 -17.48
N ALA A 281 16.37 -12.99 -17.64
CA ALA A 281 15.61 -14.19 -17.96
C ALA A 281 15.88 -14.62 -19.42
N SER A 282 15.44 -15.82 -19.78
CA SER A 282 15.65 -16.37 -21.13
C SER A 282 14.99 -15.54 -22.24
N ASN A 283 13.92 -14.81 -21.91
CA ASN A 283 13.24 -13.88 -22.82
C ASN A 283 13.84 -12.46 -22.79
N GLY A 284 14.95 -12.25 -22.07
CA GLY A 284 15.62 -10.95 -21.94
C GLY A 284 15.05 -10.01 -20.87
N ALA A 285 13.99 -10.41 -20.15
CA ALA A 285 13.45 -9.60 -19.06
C ALA A 285 14.39 -9.55 -17.84
N LYS A 286 14.42 -8.43 -17.13
CA LYS A 286 15.20 -8.28 -15.89
C LYS A 286 14.46 -8.92 -14.71
N TYR A 287 15.19 -9.59 -13.83
CA TYR A 287 14.70 -10.08 -12.54
C TYR A 287 15.82 -9.98 -11.48
N ASN A 288 15.48 -9.97 -10.20
CA ASN A 288 16.46 -9.95 -9.10
C ASN A 288 16.19 -10.97 -8.00
N VAL A 289 15.05 -11.66 -8.04
CA VAL A 289 14.72 -12.74 -7.11
C VAL A 289 13.98 -13.88 -7.84
N THR A 290 14.15 -15.11 -7.36
CA THR A 290 13.34 -16.26 -7.77
C THR A 290 12.60 -16.80 -6.55
N LEU A 291 11.27 -16.81 -6.60
CA LEU A 291 10.40 -17.23 -5.51
C LEU A 291 9.36 -18.20 -6.07
N GLY A 292 9.14 -19.35 -5.41
CA GLY A 292 8.17 -20.34 -5.88
C GLY A 292 8.44 -20.88 -7.30
N GLY A 293 9.69 -20.80 -7.78
CA GLY A 293 10.08 -21.19 -9.14
C GLY A 293 9.85 -20.13 -10.22
N LEU A 294 9.25 -18.98 -9.89
CA LEU A 294 9.04 -17.85 -10.80
C LEU A 294 10.06 -16.75 -10.54
N LYS A 295 10.35 -15.96 -11.59
CA LYS A 295 11.31 -14.86 -11.54
C LYS A 295 10.56 -13.56 -11.33
N TYR A 296 11.06 -12.70 -10.44
CA TYR A 296 10.45 -11.41 -10.17
C TYR A 296 11.49 -10.29 -10.18
N LEU A 297 11.07 -9.11 -10.59
CA LEU A 297 11.82 -7.87 -10.43
C LEU A 297 11.11 -7.04 -9.37
N ILE A 298 11.55 -7.14 -8.12
CA ILE A 298 10.94 -6.44 -6.98
C ILE A 298 11.90 -5.42 -6.40
N GLN A 299 11.37 -4.34 -5.83
CA GLN A 299 12.17 -3.32 -5.16
C GLN A 299 12.96 -3.94 -4.00
N GLN A 300 14.11 -3.36 -3.66
CA GLN A 300 14.80 -3.66 -2.40
C GLN A 300 13.90 -3.26 -1.22
N ASN A 301 14.15 -3.83 -0.04
CA ASN A 301 13.57 -3.35 1.21
C ASN A 301 14.67 -2.75 2.10
N TRP A 302 14.30 -1.78 2.93
CA TRP A 302 15.20 -1.15 3.89
C TRP A 302 15.42 -2.09 5.08
N THR A 303 16.67 -2.46 5.36
CA THR A 303 17.01 -3.25 6.57
C THR A 303 17.35 -2.33 7.74
N LEU A 304 17.08 -2.74 8.98
CA LEU A 304 17.61 -2.04 10.17
C LEU A 304 19.05 -2.45 10.53
N LEU A 305 19.49 -3.64 10.08
CA LEU A 305 20.74 -4.27 10.52
C LEU A 305 21.59 -4.77 9.33
N PRO A 306 22.93 -4.80 9.48
CA PRO A 306 23.73 -4.20 10.57
C PRO A 306 23.79 -2.67 10.49
N SER A 307 23.36 -2.11 9.35
CA SER A 307 23.25 -0.68 9.10
C SER A 307 22.07 -0.43 8.18
N GLN A 308 21.39 0.69 8.39
CA GLN A 308 20.20 1.06 7.63
C GLN A 308 20.50 1.35 6.15
N ALA A 309 19.96 0.52 5.25
CA ALA A 309 20.15 0.63 3.80
C ALA A 309 19.17 -0.27 3.03
N CYS A 310 19.05 -0.03 1.71
CA CYS A 310 18.34 -0.92 0.80
C CYS A 310 19.11 -2.21 0.53
N THR A 311 18.45 -3.36 0.72
CA THR A 311 19.00 -4.69 0.41
C THR A 311 17.94 -5.58 -0.23
N MET A 312 18.38 -6.60 -0.97
CA MET A 312 17.51 -7.65 -1.51
C MET A 312 17.37 -8.86 -0.57
N GLN A 313 18.18 -8.91 0.49
CA GLN A 313 18.18 -10.04 1.41
C GLN A 313 18.73 -9.67 2.78
N TYR A 314 18.28 -10.40 3.80
CA TYR A 314 18.86 -10.44 5.13
C TYR A 314 19.19 -11.90 5.52
N PRO A 315 20.38 -12.18 6.09
CA PRO A 315 20.83 -13.55 6.41
C PRO A 315 19.92 -14.34 7.34
#